data_AF-A0A967HY40-F1
#
_entry.id   AF-A0A967HY40-F1
#
_cell.length_a   1.000
_cell.length_b   1.000
_cell.length_c   1.000
_cell.angle_alpha   90.00
_cell.angle_beta   90.00
_cell.angle_gamma   90.00
#
_symmetry.space_group_name_H-M   'P 1'
#
loop_
_entity.id
_entity.type
_entity.pdbx_description
1 polymer ?
#
loop_
_entity_poly.entity_id
_entity_poly.type
_entity_poly.pdbx_seq_one_letter_code
_entity_poly.pdbx_strand_id
1 'polypeptide(L)'
;TSQRIFGKWTAAGDQRSYSLLTGAADRFTFQITNLGTFADIDQVADTVDYDTGEWYFIVGRFDPSAAIYIDVNGRNTSTVAGIPASIFNSTSGLEIGSRDGGTAELYTGYVSCAFLCATYLSDAIVSSLFQQTRAAFGV
;
A
#
# COMPACT_ATOMS: atom_id res chain seq x y z
N THR A 1 -7.31 11.03 10.08
CA THR A 1 -6.47 10.07 10.83
C THR A 1 -6.19 8.91 9.91
N SER A 2 -4.95 8.45 9.79
CA SER A 2 -4.64 7.36 8.86
C SER A 2 -5.16 6.01 9.34
N GLN A 3 -5.58 5.16 8.39
CA GLN A 3 -6.01 3.79 8.66
C GLN A 3 -5.22 2.81 7.78
N ARG A 4 -4.81 1.68 8.34
CA ARG A 4 -4.00 0.67 7.66
C ARG A 4 -4.88 -0.34 6.97
N ILE A 5 -4.76 -0.45 5.65
CA ILE A 5 -5.54 -1.42 4.87
C ILE A 5 -4.83 -2.77 4.86
N PHE A 6 -3.52 -2.77 4.60
CA PHE A 6 -2.74 -4.00 4.42
C PHE A 6 -1.25 -3.72 4.69
N GLY A 7 -0.52 -4.63 5.32
CA GLY A 7 0.93 -4.51 5.39
C GLY A 7 1.62 -5.24 6.54
N LYS A 8 2.95 -5.12 6.56
CA LYS A 8 3.82 -5.53 7.66
C LYS A 8 4.35 -4.26 8.33
N TRP A 9 3.69 -3.87 9.41
CA TRP A 9 4.00 -2.60 10.06
C TRP A 9 3.80 -2.69 11.57
N THR A 10 4.87 -2.49 12.33
CA THR A 10 4.79 -2.31 13.78
C THR A 10 5.71 -1.18 14.21
N ALA A 11 5.15 -0.21 14.97
CA ALA A 11 5.93 0.94 15.43
C ALA A 11 6.91 0.57 16.55
N ALA A 12 6.50 -0.35 17.42
CA ALA A 12 7.34 -0.87 18.49
C ALA A 12 8.57 -1.60 17.89
N GLY A 13 9.77 -1.23 18.37
CA GLY A 13 11.01 -1.87 17.95
C GLY A 13 11.39 -1.64 16.49
N ASP A 14 10.89 -0.58 15.87
CA ASP A 14 11.19 -0.20 14.48
C ASP A 14 10.97 -1.33 13.47
N GLN A 15 9.80 -1.96 13.59
CA GLN A 15 9.39 -3.10 12.77
C GLN A 15 8.45 -2.66 11.62
N ARG A 16 8.83 -1.61 10.90
CA ARG A 16 8.09 -1.11 9.73
C ARG A 16 8.65 -1.76 8.48
N SER A 17 7.84 -2.27 7.57
CA SER A 17 8.33 -2.86 6.33
C SER A 17 7.67 -2.20 5.14
N TYR A 18 6.41 -2.55 4.87
CA TYR A 18 5.61 -1.97 3.81
C TYR A 18 4.15 -1.91 4.26
N SER A 19 3.39 -1.00 3.67
CA SER A 19 1.96 -0.94 3.92
C SER A 19 1.21 -0.08 2.90
N LEU A 20 -0.03 -0.49 2.67
CA LEU A 20 -1.08 0.29 2.04
C LEU A 20 -2.00 0.87 3.13
N LEU A 21 -2.30 2.17 3.04
CA LEU A 21 -3.09 2.89 4.03
C LEU A 21 -3.94 4.00 3.39
N THR A 22 -4.93 4.48 4.13
CA THR A 22 -5.53 5.81 3.91
C THR A 22 -4.61 6.85 4.55
N GLY A 23 -4.02 7.70 3.72
CA GLY A 23 -3.06 8.73 4.09
C GLY A 23 -3.73 10.04 4.50
N ALA A 24 -2.98 11.14 4.41
CA ALA A 24 -3.54 12.48 4.54
C ALA A 24 -4.46 12.82 3.35
N ALA A 25 -5.37 13.78 3.54
CA ALA A 25 -6.29 14.26 2.51
C ALA A 25 -7.12 13.14 1.84
N ASP A 26 -7.47 12.09 2.58
CA ASP A 26 -8.25 10.96 2.08
C ASP A 26 -7.67 10.34 0.80
N ARG A 27 -6.35 10.19 0.74
CA ARG A 27 -5.66 9.56 -0.40
C ARG A 27 -5.09 8.21 -0.02
N PHE A 28 -5.26 7.24 -0.92
CA PHE A 28 -4.54 5.97 -0.76
C PHE A 28 -3.04 6.24 -0.87
N THR A 29 -2.27 5.63 0.04
CA THR A 29 -0.83 5.78 0.11
C THR A 29 -0.21 4.40 0.22
N PHE A 30 0.83 4.16 -0.58
CA PHE A 30 1.69 3.01 -0.45
C PHE A 30 3.06 3.47 0.04
N GLN A 31 3.58 2.79 1.06
CA GLN A 31 4.82 3.17 1.71
C GLN A 31 5.66 1.95 2.06
N ILE A 32 6.98 2.14 2.06
CA ILE A 32 7.99 1.16 2.41
C ILE A 32 9.06 1.79 3.31
N THR A 33 9.91 0.95 3.90
CA THR A 33 11.15 1.37 4.56
C THR A 33 12.25 0.37 4.23
N ASN A 34 13.52 0.77 4.22
CA ASN A 34 14.66 -0.14 4.13
C ASN A 34 15.36 -0.41 5.47
N LEU A 35 15.07 0.39 6.50
CA LEU A 35 15.65 0.28 7.84
C LEU A 35 14.62 -0.01 8.96
N GLY A 36 13.32 0.02 8.66
CA GLY A 36 12.24 -0.16 9.64
C GLY A 36 11.95 1.03 10.56
N THR A 37 12.76 2.08 10.46
CA THR A 37 12.62 3.30 11.24
C THR A 37 11.58 4.26 10.63
N PHE A 38 11.04 5.16 11.45
CA PHE A 38 10.09 6.17 10.98
C PHE A 38 10.73 7.23 10.07
N ALA A 39 12.03 7.51 10.23
CA ALA A 39 12.73 8.52 9.45
C ALA A 39 13.06 8.09 8.01
N ASP A 40 12.83 6.80 7.70
CA ASP A 40 13.24 6.12 6.48
C ASP A 40 12.02 5.63 5.68
N ILE A 41 10.93 6.40 5.73
CA ILE A 41 9.70 6.08 5.01
C ILE A 41 9.76 6.70 3.62
N ASP A 42 9.88 5.85 2.61
CA ASP A 42 9.60 6.20 1.23
C ASP A 42 8.15 5.88 0.91
N GLN A 43 7.46 6.80 0.25
CA GLN A 43 6.04 6.66 -0.02
C GLN A 43 5.62 7.32 -1.32
N VAL A 44 4.47 6.87 -1.81
CA VAL A 44 3.71 7.49 -2.88
C VAL A 44 2.25 7.55 -2.47
N ALA A 45 1.63 8.71 -2.64
CA ALA A 45 0.20 8.90 -2.46
C ALA A 45 -0.46 9.05 -3.82
N ASP A 46 -1.69 8.57 -3.92
CA ASP A 46 -2.53 8.85 -5.07
C ASP A 46 -2.85 10.36 -5.17
N THR A 47 -3.25 10.80 -6.35
CA THR A 47 -3.43 12.22 -6.66
C THR A 47 -4.85 12.73 -6.44
N VAL A 48 -5.83 11.83 -6.27
CA VAL A 48 -7.23 12.17 -6.01
C VAL A 48 -7.70 11.50 -4.73
N ASP A 49 -8.56 12.23 -4.04
CA ASP A 49 -9.14 11.84 -2.77
C ASP A 49 -10.20 10.74 -3.01
N TYR A 50 -10.32 9.78 -2.10
CA TYR A 50 -11.35 8.74 -2.16
C TYR A 50 -12.65 9.22 -1.52
N ASP A 51 -13.75 8.65 -1.99
CA ASP A 51 -15.08 8.80 -1.41
C ASP A 51 -15.38 7.62 -0.48
N THR A 52 -16.10 7.90 0.60
CA THR A 52 -16.53 6.86 1.53
C THR A 52 -17.67 6.02 0.93
N GLY A 53 -17.63 4.71 1.14
CA GLY A 53 -18.70 3.80 0.70
C GLY A 53 -18.52 3.26 -0.72
N GLU A 54 -17.48 3.70 -1.42
CA GLU A 54 -17.11 3.20 -2.74
C GLU A 54 -16.07 2.08 -2.65
N TRP A 55 -16.10 1.18 -3.63
CA TRP A 55 -15.02 0.21 -3.81
C TRP A 55 -13.85 0.83 -4.57
N TYR A 56 -12.64 0.34 -4.30
CA TYR A 56 -11.44 0.75 -5.01
C TYR A 56 -10.56 -0.47 -5.30
N PHE A 57 -10.05 -0.54 -6.53
CA PHE A 57 -8.95 -1.42 -6.88
C PHE A 57 -7.63 -0.69 -6.63
N ILE A 58 -6.84 -1.18 -5.67
CA ILE A 58 -5.60 -0.52 -5.25
C ILE A 58 -4.44 -1.50 -5.29
N VAL A 59 -3.33 -1.12 -5.92
CA VAL A 59 -2.09 -1.91 -5.96
C VAL A 59 -0.90 -1.02 -5.64
N GLY A 60 -0.17 -1.35 -4.56
CA GLY A 60 1.14 -0.80 -4.29
C GLY A 60 2.23 -1.66 -4.93
N ARG A 61 3.21 -1.04 -5.61
CA ARG A 61 4.35 -1.77 -6.20
C ARG A 61 5.67 -1.12 -5.83
N PHE A 62 6.68 -1.97 -5.66
CA PHE A 62 8.06 -1.55 -5.40
C PHE A 62 8.96 -2.12 -6.48
N ASP A 63 9.64 -1.24 -7.21
CA ASP A 63 10.69 -1.55 -8.18
C ASP A 63 12.04 -1.13 -7.58
N PRO A 64 12.89 -2.08 -7.14
CA PRO A 64 14.13 -1.79 -6.41
C PRO A 64 15.03 -0.77 -7.11
N SER A 65 15.48 0.24 -6.37
CA SER A 65 16.33 1.33 -6.87
C SER A 65 15.74 2.19 -7.99
N ALA A 66 14.46 2.01 -8.32
CA ALA A 66 13.82 2.68 -9.44
C ALA A 66 12.60 3.50 -9.01
N ALA A 67 11.59 2.87 -8.41
CA ALA A 67 10.33 3.54 -8.15
C ALA A 67 9.44 2.82 -7.13
N ILE A 68 8.58 3.60 -6.47
CA ILE A 68 7.40 3.12 -5.74
C ILE A 68 6.18 3.60 -6.50
N TYR A 69 5.23 2.70 -6.74
CA TYR A 69 3.98 2.99 -7.44
C TYR A 69 2.77 2.74 -6.57
N ILE A 70 1.73 3.50 -6.83
CA ILE A 70 0.36 3.18 -6.43
C ILE A 70 -0.56 3.28 -7.65
N ASP A 71 -1.31 2.22 -7.90
CA ASP A 71 -2.34 2.15 -8.91
C ASP A 71 -3.71 2.17 -8.22
N VAL A 72 -4.57 3.13 -8.57
CA VAL A 72 -5.94 3.26 -8.04
C VAL A 72 -6.93 3.33 -9.19
N ASN A 73 -7.81 2.32 -9.32
CA ASN A 73 -8.77 2.18 -10.42
C ASN A 73 -8.15 2.38 -11.82
N GLY A 74 -6.92 1.86 -11.99
CA GLY A 74 -6.16 1.96 -13.25
C GLY A 74 -5.38 3.26 -13.44
N ARG A 75 -5.45 4.23 -12.53
CA ARG A 75 -4.55 5.39 -12.51
C ARG A 75 -3.27 5.05 -11.77
N ASN A 76 -2.13 5.26 -12.41
CA ASN A 76 -0.80 5.08 -11.81
C ASN A 76 -0.23 6.41 -11.29
N THR A 77 0.33 6.40 -10.08
CA THR A 77 1.16 7.47 -9.52
C THR A 77 2.46 6.87 -8.99
N SER A 78 3.59 7.60 -9.10
CA SER A 78 4.89 7.09 -8.66
C SER A 78 5.79 8.13 -7.98
N THR A 79 6.68 7.62 -7.14
CA THR A 79 7.85 8.33 -6.60
C THR A 79 9.11 7.63 -7.09
N VAL A 80 10.07 8.38 -7.65
CA VAL A 80 11.27 7.82 -8.31
C VAL A 80 12.60 8.28 -7.71
N ALA A 81 12.57 9.21 -6.76
CA ALA A 81 13.79 9.77 -6.17
C ALA A 81 14.15 9.02 -4.88
N GLY A 82 15.42 8.62 -4.74
CA GLY A 82 15.95 8.07 -3.48
C GLY A 82 15.49 6.66 -3.13
N ILE A 83 14.86 5.94 -4.06
CA ILE A 83 14.27 4.64 -3.77
C ILE A 83 15.36 3.61 -3.42
N PRO A 84 15.22 2.87 -2.31
CA PRO A 84 16.21 1.90 -1.87
C PRO A 84 16.24 0.65 -2.76
N ALA A 85 17.31 -0.13 -2.65
CA ALA A 85 17.48 -1.39 -3.38
C ALA A 85 16.72 -2.58 -2.76
N SER A 86 16.14 -2.42 -1.56
CA SER A 86 15.40 -3.46 -0.86
C SER A 86 14.43 -2.88 0.16
N ILE A 87 13.47 -3.70 0.58
CA ILE A 87 12.56 -3.40 1.70
C ILE A 87 13.09 -4.09 2.96
N PHE A 88 12.96 -3.42 4.11
CA PHE A 88 13.31 -3.98 5.42
C PHE A 88 12.53 -5.26 5.71
N ASN A 89 13.23 -6.31 6.12
CA ASN A 89 12.61 -7.58 6.51
C ASN A 89 12.13 -7.53 7.97
N SER A 90 10.95 -6.97 8.19
CA SER A 90 10.37 -6.87 9.53
C SER A 90 9.92 -8.23 10.09
N THR A 91 10.07 -8.38 11.41
CA THR A 91 9.50 -9.49 12.18
C THR A 91 8.00 -9.33 12.48
N SER A 92 7.39 -8.19 12.12
CA SER A 92 5.96 -7.96 12.32
C SER A 92 5.11 -8.99 11.56
N GLY A 93 3.90 -9.25 12.06
CA GLY A 93 2.88 -10.00 11.30
C GLY A 93 2.50 -9.25 10.01
N LEU A 94 2.02 -10.01 9.01
CA LEU A 94 1.25 -9.42 7.92
C LEU A 94 -0.18 -9.21 8.41
N GLU A 95 -0.67 -7.99 8.32
CA GLU A 95 -1.98 -7.59 8.84
C GLU A 95 -2.85 -7.01 7.74
N ILE A 96 -4.17 -7.19 7.90
CA ILE A 96 -5.20 -6.58 7.07
C ILE A 96 -6.12 -5.81 8.01
N GLY A 97 -6.29 -4.52 7.75
CA GLY A 97 -7.16 -3.64 8.51
C GLY A 97 -6.59 -3.08 9.83
N SER A 98 -5.29 -3.25 10.08
CA SER A 98 -4.63 -2.73 11.29
C SER A 98 -3.12 -2.63 11.17
N ARG A 99 -2.50 -2.10 12.22
CA ARG A 99 -1.09 -2.35 12.57
C ARG A 99 -0.94 -2.70 14.06
N ASP A 100 0.30 -3.03 14.45
CA ASP A 100 0.71 -3.32 15.84
C ASP A 100 -0.14 -4.44 16.48
N GLY A 101 -0.38 -5.55 15.78
CA GLY A 101 -1.14 -6.68 16.29
C GLY A 101 -2.62 -6.35 16.51
N GLY A 102 -3.19 -5.46 15.70
CA GLY A 102 -4.59 -5.06 15.82
C GLY A 102 -4.87 -3.96 16.84
N THR A 103 -3.86 -3.20 17.29
CA THR A 103 -4.02 -2.19 18.35
C THR A 103 -3.97 -0.74 17.87
N ALA A 104 -3.56 -0.49 16.62
CA ALA A 104 -3.44 0.86 16.09
C ALA A 104 -3.86 0.97 14.60
N GLU A 105 -4.25 2.19 14.19
CA GLU A 105 -4.66 2.55 12.82
C GLU A 105 -5.67 1.57 12.21
N LEU A 106 -6.71 1.25 12.99
CA LEU A 106 -7.78 0.34 12.60
C LEU A 106 -8.54 0.87 11.37
N TYR A 107 -8.63 0.03 10.34
CA TYR A 107 -9.44 0.30 9.16
C TYR A 107 -10.91 -0.02 9.42
N THR A 108 -11.77 0.89 8.97
CA THR A 108 -13.22 0.70 9.01
C THR A 108 -13.73 0.66 7.59
N GLY A 109 -14.03 -0.55 7.12
CA GLY A 109 -14.48 -0.78 5.76
C GLY A 109 -14.34 -2.26 5.38
N TYR A 110 -14.51 -2.54 4.09
CA TYR A 110 -14.35 -3.88 3.54
C TYR A 110 -13.06 -3.99 2.76
N VAL A 111 -12.43 -5.16 2.83
CA VAL A 111 -11.28 -5.54 2.01
C VAL A 111 -11.62 -6.86 1.35
N SER A 112 -11.43 -6.95 0.04
CA SER A 112 -11.65 -8.17 -0.74
C SER A 112 -10.48 -8.39 -1.69
N CYS A 113 -10.23 -9.65 -2.06
CA CYS A 113 -9.17 -10.05 -2.98
C CYS A 113 -7.75 -9.52 -2.62
N ALA A 114 -7.46 -9.35 -1.33
CA ALA A 114 -6.14 -8.93 -0.88
C ALA A 114 -5.08 -9.97 -1.25
N PHE A 115 -3.97 -9.52 -1.83
CA PHE A 115 -2.86 -10.38 -2.24
C PHE A 115 -1.51 -9.70 -1.97
N LEU A 116 -0.47 -10.53 -1.89
CA LEU A 116 0.92 -10.11 -1.84
C LEU A 116 1.69 -10.89 -2.90
N CYS A 117 2.58 -10.21 -3.62
CA CYS A 117 3.41 -10.83 -4.64
C CYS A 117 4.90 -10.58 -4.33
N ALA A 118 5.73 -11.60 -4.52
CA ALA A 118 7.18 -11.51 -4.34
C ALA A 118 7.92 -11.01 -5.60
N THR A 119 7.19 -10.65 -6.66
CA THR A 119 7.73 -10.05 -7.88
C THR A 119 7.06 -8.72 -8.17
N TYR A 120 7.81 -7.83 -8.82
CA TYR A 120 7.24 -6.66 -9.47
C TYR A 120 6.24 -7.11 -10.55
N LEU A 121 5.07 -6.47 -10.58
CA LEU A 121 4.06 -6.68 -11.61
C LEU A 121 4.12 -5.51 -12.59
N SER A 122 4.14 -5.82 -13.89
CA SER A 122 4.09 -4.80 -14.93
C SER A 122 2.72 -4.13 -15.00
N ASP A 123 2.67 -2.95 -15.60
CA ASP A 123 1.42 -2.18 -15.77
C ASP A 123 0.36 -3.00 -16.52
N ALA A 124 0.77 -3.80 -17.51
CA ALA A 124 -0.12 -4.66 -18.26
C ALA A 124 -0.78 -5.73 -17.37
N ILE A 125 -0.05 -6.31 -16.42
CA ILE A 125 -0.59 -7.30 -15.48
C ILE A 125 -1.56 -6.61 -14.51
N VAL A 126 -1.18 -5.47 -13.94
CA VAL A 126 -2.04 -4.70 -13.02
C VAL A 126 -3.33 -4.26 -13.72
N SER A 127 -3.22 -3.76 -14.95
CA SER A 127 -4.38 -3.40 -15.77
C SER A 127 -5.27 -4.60 -16.06
N SER A 128 -4.69 -5.77 -16.34
CA SER A 128 -5.47 -6.99 -16.57
C SER A 128 -6.23 -7.42 -15.30
N LEU A 129 -5.59 -7.37 -14.13
CA LEU A 129 -6.23 -7.64 -12.83
C LEU A 129 -7.37 -6.66 -12.55
N PHE A 130 -7.18 -5.38 -12.85
CA PHE A 130 -8.23 -4.38 -12.73
C PHE A 130 -9.42 -4.71 -13.63
N GLN A 131 -9.21 -4.94 -14.93
CA GLN A 131 -10.30 -5.22 -15.86
C GLN A 131 -11.08 -6.50 -15.50
N GLN A 132 -10.41 -7.51 -14.94
CA GLN A 132 -11.06 -8.76 -14.54
C GLN A 132 -11.92 -8.61 -13.28
N THR A 133 -11.54 -7.73 -12.36
CA THR A 133 -12.21 -7.60 -11.06
C THR A 133 -13.24 -6.46 -11.03
N ARG A 134 -13.06 -5.43 -11.86
CA ARG A 134 -13.83 -4.18 -11.76
C ARG A 134 -15.35 -4.33 -11.82
N ALA A 135 -15.85 -5.25 -12.65
CA ALA A 135 -17.29 -5.49 -12.82
C ALA A 135 -17.94 -6.07 -11.55
N ALA A 136 -17.20 -6.81 -10.73
CA ALA A 136 -17.70 -7.37 -9.48
C ALA A 136 -17.84 -6.32 -8.36
N PHE A 137 -17.11 -5.20 -8.47
CA PHE A 137 -17.03 -4.16 -7.45
C PHE A 137 -17.59 -2.80 -7.89
N GLY A 138 -18.02 -2.67 -9.15
CA GLY A 138 -18.61 -1.44 -9.67
C GLY A 138 -17.61 -0.30 -9.92
N VAL A 139 -16.33 -0.64 -10.17
CA VAL A 139 -15.21 0.32 -10.35
C VAL A 139 -14.75 0.45 -11.80
#